data_AF-A0A0R1TX60-F1
#
_entry.id   AF-A0A0R1TX60-F1
#
_cell.length_a   1.000
_cell.length_b   1.000
_cell.length_c   1.000
_cell.angle_alpha   90.00
_cell.angle_beta   90.00
_cell.angle_gamma   90.00
#
_symmetry.space_group_name_H-M   'P 1'
#
loop_
_entity.id
_entity.type
_entity.pdbx_description
1 polymer ?
#
loop_
_entity_poly.entity_id
_entity_poly.type
_entity_poly.pdbx_seq_one_letter_code
_entity_poly.pdbx_strand_id
1 'polypeptide(L)'
;MFNEVSPEKMGNQEINFSEFNGSTEVSEKSEENLDIKSLETRNEDLEGKEHEITGVPFERKTVTDVHGNPVEGVFPNFESRYTTELSPEHYLSSDSVQFHECNQNLYDYAEDNLAEATQIFDDDQLDQIREGERPEGYTWHHTEETGVMQLVDSDIHRQTAHTGGRFVWGGGTEMR
;
A
#
# COMPACT_ATOMS: atom_id res chain seq x y z
N MET A 1 -34.99 -58.54 9.61
CA MET A 1 -34.23 -57.61 10.46
C MET A 1 -34.35 -56.26 9.79
N PHE A 2 -35.34 -55.42 10.14
CA PHE A 2 -35.66 -54.87 11.47
C PHE A 2 -34.48 -53.99 11.97
N ASN A 3 -34.65 -52.72 12.35
CA ASN A 3 -35.86 -51.88 12.42
C ASN A 3 -35.51 -50.38 12.33
N GLU A 4 -36.52 -49.54 12.10
CA GLU A 4 -36.52 -48.09 12.36
C GLU A 4 -36.32 -47.78 13.86
N VAL A 5 -35.92 -46.54 14.21
CA VAL A 5 -36.49 -45.72 15.32
C VAL A 5 -36.02 -44.25 15.17
N SER A 6 -36.94 -43.29 15.28
CA SER A 6 -36.68 -41.87 15.62
C SER A 6 -37.21 -41.54 17.03
N PRO A 7 -36.51 -40.73 17.84
CA PRO A 7 -37.12 -39.63 18.63
C PRO A 7 -36.14 -38.43 18.87
N GLU A 8 -36.49 -37.23 19.34
CA GLU A 8 -37.69 -36.36 19.31
C GLU A 8 -37.24 -34.94 19.73
N LYS A 9 -38.15 -33.95 19.78
CA LYS A 9 -37.92 -32.56 20.22
C LYS A 9 -37.80 -32.38 21.74
N MET A 10 -37.14 -31.30 22.17
CA MET A 10 -37.44 -30.41 23.32
C MET A 10 -36.33 -29.33 23.41
N GLY A 11 -36.58 -28.05 23.71
CA GLY A 11 -37.81 -27.28 23.91
C GLY A 11 -37.45 -25.79 24.10
N ASN A 12 -38.34 -24.86 23.75
CA ASN A 12 -38.09 -23.43 23.90
C ASN A 12 -38.06 -23.02 25.38
N GLN A 13 -37.15 -22.11 25.75
CA GLN A 13 -37.30 -21.34 26.97
C GLN A 13 -37.09 -19.85 26.66
N GLU A 14 -38.20 -19.12 26.62
CA GLU A 14 -38.19 -17.66 26.64
C GLU A 14 -37.61 -17.17 27.97
N ILE A 15 -36.76 -16.15 27.93
CA ILE A 15 -36.32 -15.44 29.14
C ILE A 15 -36.63 -13.96 28.96
N ASN A 16 -37.79 -13.55 29.47
CA ASN A 16 -38.12 -12.15 29.68
C ASN A 16 -37.25 -11.61 30.83
N PHE A 17 -36.41 -10.62 30.53
CA PHE A 17 -35.80 -9.76 31.53
C PHE A 17 -36.24 -8.32 31.29
N SER A 18 -37.42 -8.01 31.81
CA SER A 18 -37.82 -6.63 32.09
C SER A 18 -36.98 -6.08 33.25
N GLU A 19 -36.52 -4.84 33.08
CA GLU A 19 -36.00 -3.96 34.15
C GLU A 19 -34.69 -4.38 34.84
N PHE A 20 -33.56 -3.96 34.25
CA PHE A 20 -32.38 -3.58 35.04
C PHE A 20 -31.99 -2.13 34.72
N ASN A 21 -32.38 -1.20 35.59
CA ASN A 21 -31.88 0.18 35.57
C ASN A 21 -30.41 0.18 36.04
N GLY A 22 -29.50 0.01 35.09
CA GLY A 22 -28.05 0.21 35.28
C GLY A 22 -27.59 1.40 34.44
N SER A 23 -27.08 2.43 35.08
CA SER A 23 -26.62 3.67 34.44
C SER A 23 -25.68 3.41 33.27
N THR A 24 -26.03 3.89 32.08
CA THR A 24 -25.10 3.95 30.94
C THR A 24 -24.02 4.98 31.20
N GLU A 25 -22.91 4.55 31.80
CA GLU A 25 -21.62 5.18 31.54
C GLU A 25 -21.26 4.87 30.08
N VAL A 26 -21.53 5.85 29.20
CA VAL A 26 -20.94 5.88 27.87
C VAL A 26 -19.45 6.11 28.08
N SER A 27 -18.64 5.08 27.94
CA SER A 27 -17.20 5.25 27.81
C SER A 27 -16.93 5.90 26.45
N GLU A 28 -16.90 7.23 26.46
CA GLU A 28 -16.26 8.02 25.41
C GLU A 28 -14.87 7.43 25.20
N LYS A 29 -14.67 6.76 24.05
CA LYS A 29 -13.33 6.43 23.58
C LYS A 29 -12.63 7.76 23.41
N SER A 30 -11.73 8.08 24.33
CA SER A 30 -10.83 9.21 24.19
C SER A 30 -10.13 9.11 22.84
N GLU A 31 -10.32 10.11 21.99
CA GLU A 31 -9.41 10.39 20.90
C GLU A 31 -8.04 10.59 21.55
N GLU A 32 -7.17 9.57 21.47
CA GLU A 32 -5.77 9.75 21.83
C GLU A 32 -5.25 10.84 20.91
N ASN A 33 -4.82 11.95 21.53
CA ASN A 33 -4.21 13.06 20.83
C ASN A 33 -2.82 12.60 20.40
N LEU A 34 -2.79 11.80 19.32
CA LEU A 34 -1.57 11.27 18.73
C LEU A 34 -0.75 12.47 18.28
N ASP A 35 0.39 12.66 18.94
CA ASP A 35 1.38 13.69 18.60
C ASP A 35 2.06 13.28 17.29
N ILE A 36 1.35 13.52 16.17
CA ILE A 36 1.80 13.16 14.82
C ILE A 36 3.08 13.96 14.54
N LYS A 37 4.18 13.25 14.38
CA LYS A 37 5.48 13.88 14.15
C LYS A 37 5.58 14.32 12.70
N SER A 38 5.99 15.57 12.47
CA SER A 38 6.39 16.02 11.14
C SER A 38 7.68 15.30 10.73
N LEU A 39 7.67 14.70 9.55
CA LEU A 39 8.82 14.15 8.85
C LEU A 39 9.34 15.21 7.89
N GLU A 40 10.60 15.63 8.03
CA GLU A 40 11.24 16.50 7.03
C GLU A 40 11.33 15.75 5.70
N THR A 41 10.67 16.27 4.67
CA THR A 41 10.63 15.64 3.33
C THR A 41 11.23 16.56 2.28
N ARG A 42 11.94 15.96 1.32
CA ARG A 42 12.58 16.74 0.25
C ARG A 42 11.50 17.36 -0.65
N ASN A 43 11.63 18.66 -0.86
CA ASN A 43 10.67 19.53 -1.56
C ASN A 43 9.32 19.67 -0.84
N GLU A 44 9.28 19.61 0.49
CA GLU A 44 8.07 19.88 1.28
C GLU A 44 7.47 21.29 1.07
N ASP A 45 8.29 22.24 0.60
CA ASP A 45 7.84 23.57 0.20
C ASP A 45 6.97 23.57 -1.07
N LEU A 46 6.88 22.43 -1.79
CA LEU A 46 5.96 22.21 -2.90
C LEU A 46 4.58 21.72 -2.46
N GLU A 47 4.26 21.65 -1.16
CA GLU A 47 2.92 21.28 -0.67
C GLU A 47 1.79 22.05 -1.42
N GLY A 48 0.89 21.30 -2.07
CA GLY A 48 -0.21 21.85 -2.85
C GLY A 48 0.20 22.46 -4.20
N LYS A 49 1.40 22.14 -4.70
CA LYS A 49 1.96 22.62 -5.97
C LYS A 49 2.51 21.45 -6.79
N GLU A 50 2.85 21.74 -8.04
CA GLU A 50 3.53 20.83 -8.97
C GLU A 50 5.02 21.16 -9.09
N HIS A 51 5.85 20.14 -9.32
CA HIS A 51 7.27 20.31 -9.59
C HIS A 51 7.52 20.95 -10.96
N GLU A 52 8.22 22.09 -11.00
CA GLU A 52 8.31 23.01 -12.15
C GLU A 52 8.74 22.39 -13.49
N ILE A 53 9.48 21.27 -13.45
CA ILE A 53 10.02 20.60 -14.65
C ILE A 53 9.14 19.42 -15.08
N THR A 54 8.55 18.70 -14.13
CA THR A 54 7.91 17.39 -14.37
C THR A 54 6.40 17.40 -14.21
N GLY A 55 5.82 18.47 -13.66
CA GLY A 55 4.39 18.58 -13.39
C GLY A 55 3.89 17.68 -12.25
N VAL A 56 4.77 16.95 -11.55
CA VAL A 56 4.36 16.03 -10.47
C VAL A 56 3.86 16.83 -9.27
N PRO A 57 2.60 16.65 -8.83
CA PRO A 57 2.06 17.33 -7.65
C PRO A 57 2.68 16.78 -6.36
N PHE A 58 2.80 17.64 -5.35
CA PHE A 58 3.27 17.31 -4.01
C PHE A 58 2.16 17.52 -2.97
N GLU A 59 1.85 16.47 -2.22
CA GLU A 59 0.70 16.42 -1.30
C GLU A 59 1.15 16.07 0.12
N ARG A 60 0.58 16.74 1.13
CA ARG A 60 0.76 16.36 2.54
C ARG A 60 -0.07 15.12 2.84
N LYS A 61 0.57 14.11 3.43
CA LYS A 61 -0.06 12.84 3.86
C LYS A 61 0.43 12.41 5.23
N THR A 62 -0.46 11.78 5.99
CA THR A 62 -0.14 11.07 7.24
C THR A 62 0.12 9.60 6.90
N VAL A 63 1.33 9.12 7.13
CA VAL A 63 1.79 7.77 6.78
C VAL A 63 2.38 7.05 7.98
N THR A 64 2.69 5.76 7.84
CA THR A 64 3.24 4.94 8.92
C THR A 64 4.76 4.80 8.78
N ASP A 65 5.51 5.17 9.83
CA ASP A 65 6.96 4.98 9.87
C ASP A 65 7.36 3.49 10.06
N VAL A 66 8.65 3.19 9.90
CA VAL A 66 9.25 1.85 10.12
C VAL A 66 9.01 1.26 11.53
N HIS A 67 8.52 2.05 12.49
CA HIS A 67 8.22 1.64 13.84
C HIS A 67 6.70 1.52 14.11
N GLY A 68 5.84 1.79 13.12
CA GLY A 68 4.39 1.75 13.26
C GLY A 68 3.76 3.05 13.79
N ASN A 69 4.50 4.16 13.87
CA ASN A 69 3.96 5.45 14.32
C ASN A 69 3.40 6.26 13.14
N PRO A 70 2.32 7.05 13.35
CA PRO A 70 1.89 8.03 12.37
C PRO A 70 2.89 9.20 12.29
N VAL A 71 3.29 9.53 11.06
CA VAL A 71 4.12 10.70 10.73
C VAL A 71 3.51 11.47 9.57
N GLU A 72 3.66 12.79 9.55
CA GLU A 72 3.19 13.64 8.46
C GLU A 72 4.36 14.12 7.60
N GLY A 73 4.26 13.92 6.28
CA GLY A 73 5.24 14.39 5.31
C GLY A 73 4.57 14.89 4.04
N VAL A 74 5.35 15.48 3.14
CA VAL A 74 4.89 15.94 1.82
C VAL A 74 5.57 15.11 0.74
N PHE A 75 4.76 14.44 -0.08
CA PHE A 75 5.22 13.39 -0.99
C PHE A 75 4.75 13.66 -2.43
N PRO A 76 5.53 13.25 -3.45
CA PRO A 76 5.11 13.34 -4.84
C PRO A 76 3.99 12.35 -5.15
N ASN A 77 2.98 12.78 -5.88
CA ASN A 77 1.91 11.93 -6.38
C ASN A 77 2.15 11.65 -7.88
N PHE A 78 2.84 10.54 -8.17
CA PHE A 78 3.22 10.14 -9.54
C PHE A 78 2.07 9.47 -10.31
N GLU A 79 2.09 9.61 -11.64
CA GLU A 79 1.28 8.77 -12.53
C GLU A 79 1.85 7.34 -12.54
N SER A 80 1.23 6.43 -11.78
CA SER A 80 1.57 5.01 -11.77
C SER A 80 0.94 4.28 -12.97
N ARG A 81 1.73 3.44 -13.65
CA ARG A 81 1.25 2.53 -14.70
C ARG A 81 0.86 1.16 -14.17
N TYR A 82 1.38 0.77 -13.02
CA TYR A 82 0.96 -0.40 -12.27
C TYR A 82 1.37 -0.24 -10.81
N THR A 83 0.46 -0.58 -9.89
CA THR A 83 0.68 -0.46 -8.44
C THR A 83 0.53 -1.83 -7.81
N THR A 84 1.45 -2.18 -6.91
CA THR A 84 1.45 -3.47 -6.20
C THR A 84 1.83 -3.27 -4.73
N GLU A 85 1.50 -4.26 -3.91
CA GLU A 85 1.93 -4.35 -2.51
C GLU A 85 3.00 -5.45 -2.40
N LEU A 86 4.05 -5.17 -1.64
CA LEU A 86 5.05 -6.18 -1.25
C LEU A 86 4.48 -7.09 -0.16
N SER A 87 5.03 -8.29 -0.04
CA SER A 87 4.81 -9.14 1.13
C SER A 87 5.49 -8.53 2.38
N PRO A 88 4.88 -8.57 3.57
CA PRO A 88 5.43 -7.92 4.77
C PRO A 88 6.86 -8.33 5.15
N GLU A 89 7.27 -9.56 4.85
CA GLU A 89 8.64 -10.05 5.01
C GLU A 89 9.68 -9.31 4.15
N HIS A 90 9.25 -8.69 3.05
CA HIS A 90 10.13 -7.96 2.12
C HIS A 90 10.17 -6.44 2.35
N TYR A 91 9.38 -5.89 3.28
CA TYR A 91 9.36 -4.44 3.56
C TYR A 91 10.75 -3.89 3.91
N LEU A 92 11.59 -4.68 4.58
CA LEU A 92 12.96 -4.32 4.95
C LEU A 92 14.04 -5.04 4.12
N SER A 93 13.67 -5.71 3.04
CA SER A 93 14.61 -6.37 2.13
C SER A 93 15.30 -5.38 1.18
N SER A 94 16.29 -5.84 0.41
CA SER A 94 17.03 -4.98 -0.53
C SER A 94 16.23 -4.60 -1.77
N ASP A 95 16.67 -3.56 -2.50
CA ASP A 95 16.04 -3.14 -3.78
C ASP A 95 15.89 -4.34 -4.74
N SER A 96 16.92 -5.19 -4.83
CA SER A 96 16.90 -6.38 -5.68
C SER A 96 15.80 -7.39 -5.31
N VAL A 97 15.53 -7.60 -4.02
CA VAL A 97 14.48 -8.53 -3.56
C VAL A 97 13.10 -7.92 -3.78
N GLN A 98 12.92 -6.65 -3.40
CA GLN A 98 11.65 -5.94 -3.55
C GLN A 98 11.25 -5.79 -5.01
N PHE A 99 12.19 -5.42 -5.89
CA PHE A 99 11.92 -5.28 -7.33
C PHE A 99 11.69 -6.64 -8.01
N HIS A 100 12.31 -7.73 -7.53
CA HIS A 100 12.01 -9.06 -8.03
C HIS A 100 10.57 -9.48 -7.72
N GLU A 101 10.09 -9.23 -6.50
CA GLU A 101 8.67 -9.43 -6.16
C GLU A 101 7.75 -8.54 -6.99
N CYS A 102 8.08 -7.25 -7.15
CA CYS A 102 7.26 -6.34 -7.95
C CYS A 102 7.17 -6.78 -9.43
N ASN A 103 8.28 -7.26 -10.01
CA ASN A 103 8.28 -7.84 -11.37
C ASN A 103 7.40 -9.09 -11.45
N GLN A 104 7.44 -9.98 -10.46
CA GLN A 104 6.60 -11.17 -10.43
C GLN A 104 5.11 -10.80 -10.32
N ASN A 105 4.76 -9.85 -9.46
CA ASN A 105 3.37 -9.37 -9.33
C ASN A 105 2.87 -8.72 -10.64
N LEU A 106 3.75 -8.01 -11.35
CA LEU A 106 3.47 -7.44 -12.68
C LEU A 106 3.31 -8.53 -13.76
N TYR A 107 4.14 -9.58 -13.73
CA TYR A 107 3.98 -10.76 -14.59
C TYR A 107 2.61 -11.42 -14.38
N ASP A 108 2.26 -11.74 -13.13
CA ASP A 108 0.99 -12.42 -12.82
C ASP A 108 -0.20 -11.54 -13.21
N TYR A 109 -0.12 -10.23 -12.97
CA TYR A 109 -1.13 -9.28 -13.46
C TYR A 109 -1.26 -9.28 -14.98
N ALA A 110 -0.14 -9.24 -15.72
CA ALA A 110 -0.17 -9.13 -17.19
C ALA A 110 -0.67 -10.42 -17.88
N GLU A 111 -0.39 -11.59 -17.30
CA GLU A 111 -0.93 -12.87 -17.77
C GLU A 111 -2.45 -12.97 -17.50
N ASP A 112 -2.92 -12.58 -16.30
CA ASP A 112 -4.35 -12.61 -15.95
C ASP A 112 -5.17 -11.51 -16.66
N ASN A 113 -4.56 -10.36 -17.01
CA ASN A 113 -5.24 -9.14 -17.48
C ASN A 113 -4.63 -8.62 -18.80
N LEU A 114 -4.34 -9.52 -19.75
CA LEU A 114 -3.64 -9.20 -20.99
C LEU A 114 -4.30 -8.09 -21.83
N ALA A 115 -5.63 -7.95 -21.78
CA ALA A 115 -6.38 -6.94 -22.53
C ALA A 115 -6.18 -5.52 -21.97
N GLU A 116 -5.94 -5.40 -20.67
CA GLU A 116 -5.60 -4.18 -19.96
C GLU A 116 -4.10 -3.90 -20.08
N ALA A 117 -3.25 -4.92 -19.90
CA ALA A 117 -1.79 -4.80 -20.02
C ALA A 117 -1.36 -4.29 -21.41
N THR A 118 -1.99 -4.77 -22.49
CA THR A 118 -1.76 -4.30 -23.89
C THR A 118 -2.25 -2.88 -24.17
N GLN A 119 -2.92 -2.20 -23.22
CA GLN A 119 -3.24 -0.77 -23.30
C GLN A 119 -2.21 0.11 -22.56
N ILE A 120 -1.38 -0.50 -21.71
CA ILE A 120 -0.40 0.17 -20.83
C ILE A 120 1.02 -0.01 -21.36
N PHE A 121 1.32 -1.20 -21.90
CA PHE A 121 2.63 -1.64 -22.34
C PHE A 121 2.61 -2.01 -23.83
N ASP A 122 3.72 -1.74 -24.53
CA ASP A 122 3.93 -2.21 -25.91
C ASP A 122 4.43 -3.67 -25.97
N ASP A 123 4.56 -4.21 -27.18
CA ASP A 123 4.93 -5.62 -27.39
C ASP A 123 6.31 -5.97 -26.79
N ASP A 124 7.30 -5.06 -26.91
CA ASP A 124 8.66 -5.27 -26.37
C ASP A 124 8.64 -5.23 -24.82
N GLN A 125 7.87 -4.31 -24.23
CA GLN A 125 7.65 -4.24 -22.78
C GLN A 125 6.89 -5.44 -22.23
N LEU A 126 5.91 -5.98 -22.98
CA LEU A 126 5.18 -7.19 -22.58
C LEU A 126 6.08 -8.43 -22.62
N ASP A 127 7.00 -8.53 -23.58
CA ASP A 127 7.99 -9.61 -23.60
C ASP A 127 8.98 -9.49 -22.43
N GLN A 128 9.44 -8.28 -22.09
CA GLN A 128 10.25 -8.04 -20.87
C GLN A 128 9.51 -8.47 -19.59
N ILE A 129 8.22 -8.12 -19.47
CA ILE A 129 7.39 -8.55 -18.34
C ILE A 129 7.31 -10.08 -18.27
N ARG A 130 7.11 -10.77 -19.40
CA ARG A 130 7.08 -12.25 -19.49
C ARG A 130 8.41 -12.91 -19.12
N GLU A 131 9.53 -12.22 -19.30
CA GLU A 131 10.85 -12.68 -18.86
C GLU A 131 11.12 -12.41 -17.36
N GLY A 132 10.16 -11.82 -16.64
CA GLY A 132 10.31 -11.43 -15.24
C GLY A 132 11.15 -10.17 -15.06
N GLU A 133 11.36 -9.40 -16.12
CA GLU A 133 12.05 -8.12 -16.10
C GLU A 133 11.08 -6.96 -15.89
N ARG A 134 11.64 -5.81 -15.52
CA ARG A 134 10.89 -4.56 -15.37
C ARG A 134 10.85 -3.88 -16.75
N PRO A 135 9.68 -3.48 -17.29
CA PRO A 135 9.59 -2.91 -18.62
C PRO A 135 10.44 -1.65 -18.80
N GLU A 136 11.04 -1.49 -19.98
CA GLU A 136 11.92 -0.39 -20.32
C GLU A 136 11.19 0.96 -20.27
N GLY A 137 11.91 2.02 -19.89
CA GLY A 137 11.35 3.35 -19.62
C GLY A 137 10.81 3.51 -18.19
N TYR A 138 10.41 2.44 -17.51
CA TYR A 138 9.84 2.51 -16.16
C TYR A 138 10.83 2.18 -15.04
N THR A 139 10.52 2.63 -13.83
CA THR A 139 11.21 2.27 -12.58
C THR A 139 10.20 1.95 -11.49
N TRP A 140 10.57 1.05 -10.58
CA TRP A 140 9.86 0.90 -9.32
C TRP A 140 10.16 2.09 -8.40
N HIS A 141 9.10 2.64 -7.81
CA HIS A 141 9.12 3.73 -6.86
C HIS A 141 8.47 3.25 -5.55
N HIS A 142 9.20 3.36 -4.43
CA HIS A 142 8.66 3.16 -3.10
C HIS A 142 7.80 4.36 -2.73
N THR A 143 6.48 4.16 -2.65
CA THR A 143 5.56 5.21 -2.20
C THR A 143 5.68 5.40 -0.69
N GLU A 144 5.22 6.55 -0.19
CA GLU A 144 5.11 6.85 1.23
C GLU A 144 4.26 5.85 2.04
N GLU A 145 3.34 5.13 1.37
CA GLU A 145 2.50 4.09 1.99
C GLU A 145 3.27 2.78 2.15
N THR A 146 3.18 2.17 3.34
CA THR A 146 3.99 1.00 3.72
C THR A 146 3.74 -0.20 2.81
N GLY A 147 4.79 -0.70 2.17
CA GLY A 147 4.73 -1.85 1.27
C GLY A 147 4.23 -1.54 -0.14
N VAL A 148 3.69 -0.34 -0.39
CA VAL A 148 3.09 0.01 -1.69
C VAL A 148 4.17 0.51 -2.66
N MET A 149 4.21 -0.13 -3.82
CA MET A 149 5.18 0.06 -4.88
C MET A 149 4.47 0.49 -6.16
N GLN A 150 4.98 1.50 -6.84
CA GLN A 150 4.44 2.01 -8.10
C GLN A 150 5.45 1.87 -9.24
N LEU A 151 4.99 1.45 -10.41
CA LEU A 151 5.73 1.47 -11.65
C LEU A 151 5.52 2.83 -12.32
N VAL A 152 6.55 3.67 -12.30
CA VAL A 152 6.49 5.07 -12.76
C VAL A 152 7.52 5.34 -13.84
N ASP A 153 7.32 6.39 -14.65
CA ASP A 153 8.30 6.80 -15.67
C ASP A 153 9.67 7.14 -15.04
N SER A 154 10.74 6.55 -15.57
CA SER A 154 12.09 6.67 -15.02
C SER A 154 12.65 8.08 -15.10
N ASP A 155 12.31 8.83 -16.14
CA ASP A 155 12.84 10.16 -16.40
C ASP A 155 12.11 11.20 -15.54
N ILE A 156 10.80 11.07 -15.38
CA ILE A 156 9.98 11.86 -14.45
C ILE A 156 10.40 11.57 -12.99
N HIS A 157 10.55 10.31 -12.61
CA HIS A 157 11.01 9.93 -11.26
C HIS A 157 12.44 10.42 -10.96
N ARG A 158 13.36 10.32 -11.93
CA ARG A 158 14.74 10.82 -11.79
C ARG A 158 14.81 12.34 -11.66
N GLN A 159 13.95 13.08 -12.37
CA GLN A 159 13.94 14.54 -12.36
C GLN A 159 13.16 15.12 -11.17
N THR A 160 12.16 14.40 -10.65
CA THR A 160 11.37 14.79 -9.48
C THR A 160 12.07 14.31 -8.22
N ALA A 161 13.03 15.07 -7.69
CA ALA A 161 13.83 14.59 -6.57
C ALA A 161 13.10 14.77 -5.21
N HIS A 162 12.84 13.66 -4.50
CA HIS A 162 11.91 13.60 -3.36
C HIS A 162 12.45 12.68 -2.22
N THR A 163 11.73 12.65 -1.10
CA THR A 163 11.85 11.59 -0.07
C THR A 163 10.79 10.54 -0.37
N GLY A 164 11.20 9.29 -0.65
CA GLY A 164 10.27 8.17 -0.95
C GLY A 164 10.15 7.18 0.21
N GLY A 165 9.25 6.20 0.04
CA GLY A 165 8.94 5.14 1.02
C GLY A 165 10.12 4.37 1.57
N ARG A 166 11.20 4.25 0.79
CA ARG A 166 12.45 3.63 1.26
C ARG A 166 13.00 4.31 2.52
N PHE A 167 12.83 5.63 2.67
CA PHE A 167 13.22 6.33 3.90
C PHE A 167 12.18 6.22 5.02
N VAL A 168 10.89 6.18 4.67
CA VAL A 168 9.77 6.14 5.63
C VAL A 168 9.65 4.78 6.33
N TRP A 169 9.62 3.70 5.54
CA TRP A 169 9.37 2.33 6.00
C TRP A 169 10.37 1.31 5.44
N GLY A 170 10.95 1.53 4.26
CA GLY A 170 11.72 0.52 3.52
C GLY A 170 13.15 0.23 4.01
N GLY A 171 13.51 0.56 5.26
CA GLY A 171 14.84 0.27 5.82
C GLY A 171 15.96 1.28 5.48
N GLY A 172 15.64 2.41 4.83
CA GLY A 172 16.58 3.50 4.59
C GLY A 172 17.74 3.18 3.64
N THR A 173 18.86 3.89 3.81
CA THR A 173 20.06 3.75 2.96
C THR A 173 20.82 2.44 3.16
N GLU A 174 20.72 1.85 4.35
CA GLU A 174 21.49 0.63 4.71
C GLU A 174 21.01 -0.62 3.95
N MET A 175 19.76 -0.62 3.49
CA MET A 175 19.15 -1.73 2.77
C MET A 175 19.10 -1.50 1.25
N ARG A 176 19.81 -0.51 0.70
CA ARG A 176 19.74 -0.19 -0.74
C ARG A 176 20.56 -1.15 -1.61
#